data_AF-A0A7S3FH79-F1
#
_entry.id   AF-A0A7S3FH79-F1
#
_cell.length_a   1.000
_cell.length_b   1.000
_cell.length_c   1.000
_cell.angle_alpha   90.00
_cell.angle_beta   90.00
_cell.angle_gamma   90.00
#
_symmetry.space_group_name_H-M   'P 1'
#
loop_
_entity.id
_entity.type
_entity.pdbx_description
1 polymer ?
#
loop_
_entity_poly.entity_id
_entity_poly.type
_entity_poly.pdbx_seq_one_letter_code
_entity_poly.pdbx_strand_id
1 'polypeptide(L)'
;TVEAPPAEQTEGMSVIGSGLKFDLGDTSTLTMRIDGQWYDVSGWAKAHPGGALFIQLMNGRDATSVFYALHSNGANGSDVAVRRLAKLPKVDAPKETFLPDAAAAKACTDFFELREKLEADGWFEREWLQEGWLIARTLAWYVGGQACANQGWYVAAAALIGIGMQQAGWLAHDYVHGRGEYCTRMRNFGALTNGFSGDWWSNKHNMHHSFTNVDGCDDDIMSEPFMYLQSPKETGRPDPNPLRRFQHLYGYPLYSVTFLLWRLDSVIYELQKEKKDKGALASLGLQYAWLFGCLPLSVAVSSVLLGGFLCGAIVSATHQSEEIMDERGEYVDMQFRSTREAECGPWWETMLWGGMDVQLVHHLFPTMPRYKLHKLRPLVQAFAEEKGLNFRISSTSDIIKQ
;
A
#
# COMPACT_ATOMS: atom_id res chain seq x y z
N THR A 1 23.09 -30.29 11.31
CA THR A 1 23.13 -28.99 12.02
C THR A 1 23.90 -28.03 11.17
N VAL A 2 23.19 -27.25 10.34
CA VAL A 2 23.77 -26.16 9.56
C VAL A 2 23.08 -24.92 10.10
N GLU A 3 23.82 -24.12 10.87
CA GLU A 3 23.35 -22.83 11.37
C GLU A 3 23.00 -21.94 10.19
N ALA A 4 21.77 -21.42 10.18
CA ALA A 4 21.40 -20.33 9.30
C ALA A 4 22.18 -19.09 9.75
N PRO A 5 22.86 -18.38 8.83
CA PRO A 5 23.54 -17.13 9.20
C PRO A 5 22.50 -16.09 9.66
N PRO A 6 22.90 -15.15 10.52
CA PRO A 6 22.02 -14.08 10.97
C PRO A 6 21.54 -13.29 9.76
N ALA A 7 20.24 -13.01 9.70
CA ALA A 7 19.69 -12.02 8.78
C ALA A 7 20.28 -10.67 9.17
N GLU A 8 21.35 -10.26 8.48
CA GLU A 8 21.80 -8.88 8.53
C GLU A 8 20.64 -8.01 8.10
N GLN A 9 20.32 -7.03 8.96
CA GLN A 9 19.41 -5.96 8.65
C GLN A 9 19.86 -5.37 7.32
N THR A 10 19.07 -5.57 6.28
CA THR A 10 19.04 -4.61 5.19
C THR A 10 18.61 -3.30 5.83
N GLU A 11 19.57 -2.48 6.22
CA GLU A 11 19.44 -1.03 6.17
C GLU A 11 19.13 -0.70 4.71
N GLY A 12 17.89 -0.96 4.30
CA GLY A 12 17.32 -0.37 3.10
C GLY A 12 17.53 1.11 3.28
N MET A 13 18.19 1.72 2.29
CA MET A 13 18.49 3.15 2.25
C MET A 13 17.32 3.93 2.84
N SER A 14 17.47 4.35 4.09
CA SER A 14 16.50 5.24 4.71
C SER A 14 16.64 6.54 3.94
N VAL A 15 15.70 6.81 3.05
CA VAL A 15 15.45 8.16 2.60
C VAL A 15 14.93 8.88 3.84
N ILE A 16 15.87 9.43 4.62
CA ILE A 16 15.72 10.43 5.67
C ILE A 16 14.35 10.33 6.39
N GLY A 17 14.06 9.20 7.02
CA GLY A 17 12.79 8.93 7.69
C GLY A 17 12.80 9.36 9.16
N SER A 18 11.70 10.00 9.57
CA SER A 18 11.27 10.41 10.92
C SER A 18 12.21 10.09 12.11
N GLY A 19 12.50 11.12 12.91
CA GLY A 19 13.23 10.98 14.19
C GLY A 19 12.51 10.15 15.27
N LEU A 20 11.31 9.63 14.99
CA LEU A 20 10.53 8.74 15.85
C LEU A 20 10.77 7.29 15.43
N LYS A 21 11.83 6.68 15.98
CA LYS A 21 11.88 5.22 16.08
C LYS A 21 10.96 4.83 17.23
N PHE A 22 9.88 4.12 16.96
CA PHE A 22 9.16 3.45 18.05
C PHE A 22 10.15 2.64 18.86
N ASP A 23 10.12 2.79 20.19
CA ASP A 23 10.82 1.87 21.06
C ASP A 23 10.17 0.49 20.86
N LEU A 24 10.90 -0.41 20.20
CA LEU A 24 10.47 -1.78 19.96
C LEU A 24 10.60 -2.65 21.22
N GLY A 25 11.14 -2.09 22.31
CA GLY A 25 11.36 -2.78 23.57
C GLY A 25 12.33 -3.95 23.42
N ASP A 26 12.17 -4.95 24.29
CA ASP A 26 12.90 -6.21 24.18
C ASP A 26 12.39 -7.02 22.99
N THR A 27 13.23 -7.16 21.96
CA THR A 27 12.95 -7.93 20.75
C THR A 27 13.47 -9.37 20.80
N SER A 28 14.02 -9.81 21.95
CA SER A 28 14.49 -11.18 22.15
C SER A 28 13.33 -12.19 22.23
N THR A 29 12.22 -11.76 22.83
CA THR A 29 10.99 -12.54 22.97
C THR A 29 9.82 -11.75 22.39
N LEU A 30 9.26 -12.25 21.29
CA LEU A 30 8.14 -11.63 20.60
C LEU A 30 6.91 -12.52 20.76
N THR A 31 5.81 -11.90 21.15
CA THR A 31 4.52 -12.57 21.32
C THR A 31 3.43 -11.83 20.57
N MET A 32 2.47 -12.58 20.02
CA MET A 32 1.36 -11.99 19.27
C MET A 32 0.11 -12.81 19.46
N ARG A 33 -1.04 -12.14 19.55
CA ARG A 33 -2.35 -12.78 19.69
C ARG A 33 -3.04 -12.85 18.33
N ILE A 34 -3.51 -14.03 17.94
CA ILE A 34 -4.36 -14.25 16.76
C ILE A 34 -5.47 -15.22 17.15
N ASP A 35 -6.72 -14.89 16.82
CA ASP A 35 -7.91 -15.70 17.14
C ASP A 35 -8.03 -16.01 18.64
N GLY A 36 -7.71 -15.01 19.47
CA GLY A 36 -7.74 -15.14 20.92
C GLY A 36 -6.57 -15.92 21.53
N GLN A 37 -5.75 -16.60 20.73
CA GLN A 37 -4.60 -17.41 21.17
C GLN A 37 -3.29 -16.62 21.06
N TRP A 38 -2.47 -16.70 22.10
CA TRP A 38 -1.11 -16.15 22.09
C TRP A 38 -0.09 -17.14 21.53
N TYR A 39 0.82 -16.64 20.71
CA TYR A 39 1.89 -17.40 20.08
C TYR A 39 3.25 -16.76 20.34
N ASP A 40 4.28 -17.59 20.49
CA ASP A 40 5.69 -17.17 20.36
C ASP A 40 6.01 -17.01 18.88
N VAL A 41 6.36 -15.79 18.51
CA VAL A 41 6.66 -15.39 17.13
C VAL A 41 8.13 -15.01 16.92
N SER A 42 9.00 -15.19 17.93
CA SER A 42 10.43 -14.82 17.85
C SER A 42 11.15 -15.52 16.70
N GLY A 43 10.94 -16.84 16.57
CA GLY A 43 11.53 -17.60 15.47
C GLY A 43 10.92 -17.22 14.12
N TRP A 44 9.62 -16.91 14.11
CA TRP A 44 8.89 -16.57 12.89
C TRP A 44 9.28 -15.21 12.33
N ALA A 45 9.57 -14.22 13.19
CA ALA A 45 10.03 -12.89 12.78
C ALA A 45 11.22 -12.94 11.82
N LYS A 46 12.17 -13.86 12.06
CA LYS A 46 13.38 -14.04 11.24
C LYS A 46 13.11 -14.63 9.85
N ALA A 47 11.96 -15.30 9.68
CA ALA A 47 11.59 -16.01 8.46
C ALA A 47 10.30 -15.47 7.80
N HIS A 48 9.75 -14.37 8.35
CA HIS A 48 8.51 -13.79 7.87
C HIS A 48 8.73 -13.13 6.51
N PRO A 49 7.95 -13.47 5.46
CA PRO A 49 8.14 -12.88 4.13
C PRO A 49 7.94 -11.35 4.07
N GLY A 50 7.13 -10.80 4.98
CA GLY A 50 6.95 -9.35 5.13
C GLY A 50 8.06 -8.65 5.93
N GLY A 51 9.10 -9.39 6.36
CA GLY A 51 10.18 -8.88 7.21
C GLY A 51 9.87 -8.95 8.71
N ALA A 52 10.93 -8.80 9.51
CA ALA A 52 10.87 -8.90 10.97
C ALA A 52 10.20 -7.68 11.63
N LEU A 53 10.33 -6.49 11.04
CA LEU A 53 9.80 -5.24 11.59
C LEU A 53 8.30 -5.33 11.86
N PHE A 54 7.54 -5.93 10.95
CA PHE A 54 6.11 -6.14 11.12
C PHE A 54 5.78 -6.89 12.41
N ILE A 55 6.51 -7.99 12.66
CA ILE A 55 6.30 -8.84 13.83
C ILE A 55 6.73 -8.12 15.10
N GLN A 56 7.78 -7.30 15.02
CA GLN A 56 8.22 -6.45 16.14
C GLN A 56 7.19 -5.37 16.49
N LEU A 57 6.59 -4.72 15.49
CA LEU A 57 5.55 -3.71 15.70
C LEU A 57 4.24 -4.29 16.27
N MET A 58 3.97 -5.58 16.03
CA MET A 58 2.82 -6.31 16.59
C MET A 58 3.13 -7.04 17.90
N ASN A 59 4.32 -6.85 18.49
CA ASN A 59 4.67 -7.49 19.75
C ASN A 59 3.70 -7.07 20.87
N GLY A 60 3.18 -8.05 21.61
CA GLY A 60 2.25 -7.85 22.73
C GLY A 60 0.84 -7.38 22.31
N ARG A 61 0.49 -7.49 21.02
CA ARG A 61 -0.78 -6.98 20.45
C ARG A 61 -1.65 -8.09 19.86
N ASP A 62 -2.92 -7.75 19.64
CA ASP A 62 -3.82 -8.55 18.83
C ASP A 62 -3.62 -8.24 17.34
N ALA A 63 -3.17 -9.24 16.60
CA ALA A 63 -2.90 -9.14 15.17
C ALA A 63 -3.95 -9.85 14.31
N THR A 64 -5.03 -10.35 14.93
CA THR A 64 -6.10 -11.05 14.22
C THR A 64 -6.54 -10.24 13.00
N SER A 65 -6.77 -8.94 13.20
CA SER A 65 -7.33 -8.10 12.16
C SER A 65 -6.42 -7.93 10.95
N VAL A 66 -5.18 -7.57 11.23
CA VAL A 66 -4.16 -7.36 10.19
C VAL A 66 -3.81 -8.68 9.50
N PHE A 67 -3.78 -9.79 10.25
CA PHE A 67 -3.49 -11.12 9.72
C PHE A 67 -4.49 -11.49 8.61
N TYR A 68 -5.80 -11.39 8.87
CA TYR A 68 -6.83 -11.77 7.90
C TYR A 68 -7.05 -10.75 6.78
N ALA A 69 -6.71 -9.48 7.01
CA ALA A 69 -6.77 -8.44 5.98
C ALA A 69 -5.71 -8.65 4.88
N LEU A 70 -4.47 -8.96 5.27
CA LEU A 70 -3.31 -8.97 4.37
C LEU A 70 -2.86 -10.36 3.92
N HIS A 71 -3.24 -11.42 4.63
CA HIS A 71 -2.91 -12.77 4.18
C HIS A 71 -4.02 -13.33 3.30
N SER A 72 -3.58 -13.96 2.21
CA SER A 72 -4.44 -14.84 1.43
C SER A 72 -4.96 -15.97 2.33
N ASN A 73 -6.26 -16.25 2.25
CA ASN A 73 -6.98 -17.29 3.00
C ASN A 73 -8.28 -17.66 2.28
N GLY A 74 -8.95 -18.72 2.74
CA GLY A 74 -10.25 -19.16 2.23
C GLY A 74 -10.22 -19.84 0.86
N ALA A 75 -11.41 -20.05 0.26
CA ALA A 75 -11.62 -20.90 -0.92
C ALA A 75 -10.87 -20.42 -2.18
N ASN A 76 -10.56 -19.12 -2.26
CA ASN A 76 -9.86 -18.50 -3.39
C ASN A 76 -8.45 -18.00 -3.01
N GLY A 77 -7.98 -18.38 -1.82
CA GLY A 77 -6.68 -17.99 -1.28
C GLY A 77 -5.72 -19.14 -1.05
N SER A 78 -4.64 -18.86 -0.33
CA SER A 78 -3.61 -19.82 0.07
C SER A 78 -3.75 -20.12 1.55
N ASP A 79 -3.69 -21.38 1.95
CA ASP A 79 -3.70 -21.79 3.35
C ASP A 79 -2.32 -21.67 4.04
N VAL A 80 -1.30 -21.19 3.33
CA VAL A 80 0.10 -21.19 3.82
C VAL A 80 0.25 -20.39 5.11
N ALA A 81 -0.38 -19.22 5.23
CA ALA A 81 -0.30 -18.39 6.43
C ALA A 81 -0.91 -19.10 7.64
N VAL A 82 -2.14 -19.61 7.49
CA VAL A 82 -2.86 -20.35 8.54
C VAL A 82 -2.11 -21.63 8.94
N ARG A 83 -1.58 -22.38 7.97
CA ARG A 83 -0.77 -23.59 8.25
C ARG A 83 0.53 -23.28 8.96
N ARG A 84 1.13 -22.10 8.74
CA ARG A 84 2.33 -21.67 9.47
C ARG A 84 1.97 -21.23 10.89
N LEU A 85 0.90 -20.46 11.05
CA LEU A 85 0.37 -20.05 12.35
C LEU A 85 0.10 -21.26 13.27
N ALA A 86 -0.56 -22.29 12.74
CA ALA A 86 -0.89 -23.51 13.49
C ALA A 86 0.34 -24.29 14.01
N LYS A 87 1.55 -24.01 13.49
CA LYS A 87 2.81 -24.63 13.91
C LYS A 87 3.58 -23.81 14.94
N LEU A 88 3.15 -22.58 15.20
CA LEU A 88 3.82 -21.70 16.16
C LEU A 88 3.58 -22.20 17.60
N PRO A 89 4.57 -22.08 18.50
CA PRO A 89 4.39 -22.43 19.90
C PRO A 89 3.31 -21.55 20.52
N LYS A 90 2.34 -22.18 21.18
CA LYS A 90 1.31 -21.48 21.97
C LYS A 90 1.89 -21.11 23.32
N VAL A 91 1.63 -19.89 23.76
CA VAL A 91 2.09 -19.35 25.05
C VAL A 91 0.92 -18.70 25.79
N ASP A 92 1.13 -18.39 27.06
CA ASP A 92 0.22 -17.56 27.84
C ASP A 92 0.34 -16.09 27.42
N ALA A 93 -0.63 -15.27 27.82
CA ALA A 93 -0.57 -13.83 27.59
C ALA A 93 0.72 -13.23 28.22
N PRO A 94 1.43 -12.35 27.51
CA PRO A 94 2.58 -11.66 28.08
C PRO A 94 2.13 -10.71 29.20
N LYS A 95 3.08 -10.29 30.05
CA LYS A 95 2.78 -9.39 31.17
C LYS A 95 2.28 -8.02 30.71
N GLU A 96 2.88 -7.51 29.66
CA GLU A 96 2.49 -6.25 29.03
C GLU A 96 1.76 -6.59 27.73
N THR A 97 0.51 -6.14 27.64
CA THR A 97 -0.31 -6.30 26.44
C THR A 97 -0.87 -4.94 26.05
N PHE A 98 -0.98 -4.72 24.75
CA PHE A 98 -1.74 -3.62 24.19
C PHE A 98 -2.95 -4.24 23.49
N LEU A 99 -4.01 -4.43 24.27
CA LEU A 99 -5.28 -4.93 23.78
C LEU A 99 -6.26 -3.75 23.64
N PRO A 100 -7.16 -3.83 22.65
CA PRO A 100 -8.16 -2.79 22.45
C PRO A 100 -9.14 -2.68 23.60
N ASP A 101 -9.77 -1.51 23.71
CA ASP A 101 -10.98 -1.38 24.50
C ASP A 101 -12.14 -2.23 23.91
N ALA A 102 -13.21 -2.38 24.68
CA ALA A 102 -14.32 -3.23 24.31
C ALA A 102 -15.04 -2.78 23.03
N ALA A 103 -15.09 -1.47 22.75
CA ALA A 103 -15.76 -0.94 21.57
C ALA A 103 -14.93 -1.21 20.31
N ALA A 104 -13.62 -0.95 20.35
CA ALA A 104 -12.71 -1.24 19.26
C ALA A 104 -12.59 -2.74 18.99
N ALA A 105 -12.51 -3.57 20.04
CA ALA A 105 -12.53 -5.03 19.91
C ALA A 105 -13.80 -5.54 19.24
N LYS A 106 -14.96 -4.97 19.62
CA LYS A 106 -16.25 -5.31 19.02
C LYS A 106 -16.33 -4.88 17.57
N ALA A 107 -15.90 -3.68 17.22
CA ALA A 107 -15.86 -3.20 15.84
C ALA A 107 -14.99 -4.10 14.96
N CYS A 108 -13.82 -4.53 15.44
CA CYS A 108 -12.97 -5.50 14.75
C CYS A 108 -13.70 -6.84 14.57
N THR A 109 -14.31 -7.40 15.63
CA THR A 109 -15.04 -8.67 15.54
C THR A 109 -16.16 -8.62 14.51
N ASP A 110 -17.03 -7.61 14.60
CA ASP A 110 -18.17 -7.44 13.70
C ASP A 110 -17.71 -7.19 12.25
N PHE A 111 -16.56 -6.52 12.06
CA PHE A 111 -15.93 -6.35 10.75
C PHE A 111 -15.50 -7.69 10.14
N PHE A 112 -14.94 -8.60 10.94
CA PHE A 112 -14.56 -9.93 10.44
C PHE A 112 -15.77 -10.80 10.12
N GLU A 113 -16.85 -10.72 10.88
CA GLU A 113 -18.11 -11.38 10.52
C GLU A 113 -18.64 -10.87 9.16
N LEU A 114 -18.60 -9.55 8.93
CA LEU A 114 -18.94 -8.97 7.63
C LEU A 114 -18.01 -9.48 6.53
N ARG A 115 -16.70 -9.52 6.78
CA ARG A 115 -15.70 -10.02 5.83
C ARG A 115 -15.94 -11.48 5.46
N GLU A 116 -16.18 -12.35 6.43
CA GLU A 116 -16.47 -13.77 6.22
C GLU A 116 -17.72 -13.96 5.36
N LYS A 117 -18.77 -13.18 5.62
CA LYS A 117 -19.98 -13.18 4.79
C LYS A 117 -19.68 -12.77 3.36
N LEU A 118 -18.95 -11.68 3.15
CA LEU A 118 -18.56 -11.21 1.82
C LEU A 118 -17.69 -12.26 1.09
N GLU A 119 -16.85 -12.97 1.82
CA GLU A 119 -16.09 -14.09 1.28
C GLU A 119 -16.98 -15.24 0.83
N ALA A 120 -17.92 -15.67 1.65
CA ALA A 120 -18.91 -16.70 1.30
C ALA A 120 -19.77 -16.30 0.09
N ASP A 121 -20.07 -15.00 -0.04
CA ASP A 121 -20.83 -14.41 -1.15
C ASP A 121 -20.00 -14.20 -2.43
N GLY A 122 -18.72 -14.60 -2.45
CA GLY A 122 -17.86 -14.54 -3.64
C GLY A 122 -17.31 -13.14 -3.97
N TRP A 123 -17.33 -12.19 -3.02
CA TRP A 123 -16.86 -10.81 -3.29
C TRP A 123 -15.39 -10.72 -3.64
N PHE A 124 -14.58 -11.67 -3.21
CA PHE A 124 -13.15 -11.69 -3.53
C PHE A 124 -12.81 -12.48 -4.79
N GLU A 125 -13.80 -13.11 -5.43
CA GLU A 125 -13.58 -13.79 -6.70
C GLU A 125 -13.32 -12.77 -7.81
N ARG A 126 -12.39 -13.09 -8.71
CA ARG A 126 -12.11 -12.23 -9.86
C ARG A 126 -13.05 -12.56 -11.02
N GLU A 127 -13.56 -11.52 -11.66
CA GLU A 127 -14.38 -11.60 -12.86
C GLU A 127 -13.49 -11.45 -14.09
N TRP A 128 -13.27 -12.52 -14.85
CA TRP A 128 -12.31 -12.54 -15.97
C TRP A 128 -12.57 -11.49 -17.05
N LEU A 129 -13.84 -11.17 -17.32
CA LEU A 129 -14.18 -10.10 -18.25
C LEU A 129 -13.76 -8.72 -17.72
N GLN A 130 -13.90 -8.48 -16.42
CA GLN A 130 -13.45 -7.24 -15.79
C GLN A 130 -11.93 -7.14 -15.79
N GLU A 131 -11.22 -8.23 -15.48
CA GLU A 131 -9.75 -8.27 -15.57
C GLU A 131 -9.25 -7.96 -16.97
N GLY A 132 -9.83 -8.63 -17.98
CA GLY A 132 -9.49 -8.40 -19.39
C GLY A 132 -9.76 -6.95 -19.81
N TRP A 133 -10.89 -6.39 -19.39
CA TRP A 133 -11.23 -4.99 -19.65
C TRP A 133 -10.25 -4.01 -19.01
N LEU A 134 -9.89 -4.22 -17.74
CA LEU A 134 -8.94 -3.37 -17.00
C LEU A 134 -7.54 -3.41 -17.59
N ILE A 135 -7.05 -4.59 -17.98
CA ILE A 135 -5.76 -4.71 -18.68
C ILE A 135 -5.85 -4.03 -20.05
N ALA A 136 -6.88 -4.30 -20.84
CA ALA A 136 -7.02 -3.75 -22.18
C ALA A 136 -7.07 -2.20 -22.17
N ARG A 137 -7.88 -1.60 -21.28
CA ARG A 137 -7.94 -0.13 -21.16
C ARG A 137 -6.62 0.47 -20.68
N THR A 138 -5.90 -0.23 -19.80
CA THR A 138 -4.61 0.24 -19.29
C THR A 138 -3.58 0.24 -20.41
N LEU A 139 -3.48 -0.86 -21.17
CA LEU A 139 -2.56 -0.98 -22.30
C LEU A 139 -2.93 -0.04 -23.47
N ALA A 140 -4.21 0.28 -23.64
CA ALA A 140 -4.64 1.25 -24.66
C ALA A 140 -3.99 2.63 -24.49
N TRP A 141 -3.77 3.08 -23.24
CA TRP A 141 -3.03 4.32 -22.97
C TRP A 141 -1.57 4.26 -23.44
N TYR A 142 -0.89 3.15 -23.19
CA TYR A 142 0.49 2.93 -23.66
C TYR A 142 0.57 2.85 -25.18
N VAL A 143 -0.34 2.10 -25.82
CA VAL A 143 -0.38 1.94 -27.28
C VAL A 143 -0.69 3.28 -27.95
N GLY A 144 -1.69 4.01 -27.47
CA GLY A 144 -2.01 5.35 -27.97
C GLY A 144 -0.85 6.33 -27.78
N GLY A 145 -0.21 6.29 -26.61
CA GLY A 145 0.96 7.10 -26.31
C GLY A 145 2.17 6.81 -27.21
N GLN A 146 2.47 5.53 -27.46
CA GLN A 146 3.50 5.12 -28.40
C GLN A 146 3.16 5.56 -29.84
N ALA A 147 1.90 5.43 -30.26
CA ALA A 147 1.46 5.91 -31.57
C ALA A 147 1.65 7.42 -31.72
N CYS A 148 1.31 8.21 -30.68
CA CYS A 148 1.58 9.65 -30.66
C CYS A 148 3.08 9.96 -30.70
N ALA A 149 3.92 9.22 -29.97
CA ALA A 149 5.36 9.41 -30.00
C ALA A 149 5.95 9.17 -31.39
N ASN A 150 5.51 8.12 -32.08
CA ASN A 150 5.95 7.78 -33.44
C ASN A 150 5.57 8.85 -34.46
N GLN A 151 4.49 9.60 -34.23
CA GLN A 151 4.04 10.70 -35.09
C GLN A 151 4.62 12.07 -34.69
N GLY A 152 5.51 12.11 -33.70
CA GLY A 152 6.11 13.36 -33.22
C GLY A 152 5.23 14.16 -32.24
N TRP A 153 4.08 13.64 -31.81
CA TRP A 153 3.15 14.30 -30.90
C TRP A 153 3.58 14.09 -29.44
N TYR A 154 4.75 14.59 -29.07
CA TYR A 154 5.42 14.25 -27.81
C TYR A 154 4.65 14.64 -26.56
N VAL A 155 3.94 15.77 -26.56
CA VAL A 155 3.12 16.19 -25.41
C VAL A 155 1.94 15.23 -25.20
N ALA A 156 1.23 14.88 -26.27
CA ALA A 156 0.14 13.91 -26.20
C ALA A 156 0.67 12.51 -25.80
N ALA A 157 1.83 12.11 -26.34
CA ALA A 157 2.47 10.86 -25.97
C ALA A 157 2.79 10.79 -24.47
N ALA A 158 3.42 11.85 -23.93
CA ALA A 158 3.74 11.94 -22.50
C ALA A 158 2.49 11.89 -21.63
N ALA A 159 1.42 12.60 -22.02
CA ALA A 159 0.14 12.60 -21.32
C ALA A 159 -0.49 11.21 -21.27
N LEU A 160 -0.61 10.55 -22.43
CA LEU A 160 -1.23 9.22 -22.54
C LEU A 160 -0.42 8.16 -21.79
N ILE A 161 0.91 8.15 -21.93
CA ILE A 161 1.76 7.20 -21.21
C ILE A 161 1.76 7.48 -19.71
N GLY A 162 1.80 8.75 -19.28
CA GLY A 162 1.74 9.11 -17.85
C GLY A 162 0.44 8.66 -17.18
N ILE A 163 -0.71 8.86 -17.85
CA ILE A 163 -2.00 8.33 -17.40
C ILE A 163 -1.97 6.79 -17.40
N GLY A 164 -1.40 6.17 -18.45
CA GLY A 164 -1.21 4.73 -18.53
C GLY A 164 -0.41 4.16 -17.35
N MET A 165 0.70 4.80 -16.99
CA MET A 165 1.54 4.43 -15.86
C MET A 165 0.79 4.53 -14.54
N GLN A 166 0.02 5.61 -14.35
CA GLN A 166 -0.81 5.77 -13.16
C GLN A 166 -1.88 4.67 -13.06
N GLN A 167 -2.62 4.40 -14.13
CA GLN A 167 -3.62 3.32 -14.16
C GLN A 167 -3.01 1.93 -13.97
N ALA A 168 -1.84 1.68 -14.57
CA ALA A 168 -1.10 0.43 -14.41
C ALA A 168 -0.57 0.26 -12.98
N GLY A 169 -0.26 1.37 -12.29
CA GLY A 169 0.16 1.38 -10.90
C GLY A 169 -0.92 0.83 -9.98
N TRP A 170 -2.16 1.31 -10.11
CA TRP A 170 -3.30 0.78 -9.34
C TRP A 170 -3.54 -0.70 -9.60
N LEU A 171 -3.49 -1.11 -10.87
CA LEU A 171 -3.71 -2.50 -11.23
C LEU A 171 -2.59 -3.42 -10.72
N ALA A 172 -1.33 -2.95 -10.78
CA ALA A 172 -0.19 -3.66 -10.18
C ALA A 172 -0.35 -3.80 -8.66
N HIS A 173 -0.75 -2.73 -7.99
CA HIS A 173 -1.06 -2.72 -6.56
C HIS A 173 -2.14 -3.76 -6.22
N ASP A 174 -3.24 -3.81 -6.98
CA ASP A 174 -4.31 -4.80 -6.79
C ASP A 174 -3.82 -6.24 -6.98
N TYR A 175 -2.83 -6.48 -7.84
CA TYR A 175 -2.24 -7.80 -8.05
C TYR A 175 -1.23 -8.19 -6.97
N VAL A 176 -0.53 -7.22 -6.39
CA VAL A 176 0.40 -7.47 -5.28
C VAL A 176 -0.36 -7.80 -4.00
N HIS A 177 -1.46 -7.09 -3.70
CA HIS A 177 -2.33 -7.42 -2.56
C HIS A 177 -3.25 -8.60 -2.85
N GLY A 178 -3.66 -8.78 -4.10
CA GLY A 178 -4.66 -9.76 -4.47
C GLY A 178 -4.29 -11.20 -4.13
N ARG A 179 -5.32 -12.01 -3.90
CA ARG A 179 -5.19 -13.44 -3.56
C ARG A 179 -5.30 -14.36 -4.78
N GLY A 180 -4.74 -15.57 -4.64
CA GLY A 180 -4.82 -16.64 -5.63
C GLY A 180 -3.67 -16.68 -6.64
N GLU A 181 -3.67 -17.74 -7.45
CA GLU A 181 -2.60 -18.02 -8.42
C GLU A 181 -2.51 -16.96 -9.51
N TYR A 182 -3.64 -16.40 -9.95
CA TYR A 182 -3.65 -15.34 -10.95
C TYR A 182 -2.86 -14.11 -10.50
N CYS A 183 -3.13 -13.59 -9.30
CA CYS A 183 -2.39 -12.47 -8.71
C CYS A 183 -0.90 -12.81 -8.54
N THR A 184 -0.59 -14.04 -8.13
CA THR A 184 0.80 -14.51 -8.03
C THR A 184 1.53 -14.44 -9.37
N ARG A 185 0.89 -14.84 -10.47
CA ARG A 185 1.44 -14.74 -11.83
C ARG A 185 1.54 -13.28 -12.31
N MET A 186 0.61 -12.44 -11.90
CA MET A 186 0.54 -11.02 -12.25
C MET A 186 1.40 -10.11 -11.35
N ARG A 187 2.11 -10.66 -10.36
CA ARG A 187 2.91 -9.90 -9.39
C ARG A 187 3.96 -8.99 -10.04
N ASN A 188 4.49 -9.39 -11.19
CA ASN A 188 5.47 -8.61 -11.95
C ASN A 188 4.85 -7.61 -12.95
N PHE A 189 3.53 -7.44 -12.95
CA PHE A 189 2.85 -6.50 -13.84
C PHE A 189 3.36 -5.06 -13.64
N GLY A 190 3.54 -4.62 -12.39
CA GLY A 190 4.12 -3.30 -12.09
C GLY A 190 5.58 -3.15 -12.54
N ALA A 191 6.36 -4.23 -12.48
CA ALA A 191 7.74 -4.22 -12.94
C ALA A 191 7.79 -4.02 -14.46
N LEU A 192 6.89 -4.68 -15.19
CA LEU A 192 6.78 -4.60 -16.64
C LEU A 192 6.20 -3.27 -17.13
N THR A 193 5.21 -2.70 -16.44
CA THR A 193 4.51 -1.49 -16.93
C THR A 193 5.10 -0.19 -16.38
N ASN A 194 5.66 -0.23 -15.17
CA ASN A 194 6.10 0.95 -14.42
C ASN A 194 7.51 0.85 -13.85
N GLY A 195 8.19 -0.29 -13.98
CA GLY A 195 9.50 -0.46 -13.36
C GLY A 195 9.43 -0.57 -11.83
N PHE A 196 8.29 -1.01 -11.29
CA PHE A 196 8.10 -1.21 -9.84
C PHE A 196 8.21 -2.69 -9.49
N SER A 197 9.18 -3.08 -8.65
CA SER A 197 9.25 -4.46 -8.17
C SER A 197 8.03 -4.77 -7.32
N GLY A 198 7.34 -5.88 -7.64
CA GLY A 198 6.22 -6.35 -6.84
C GLY A 198 6.63 -6.79 -5.44
N ASP A 199 7.87 -7.23 -5.25
CA ASP A 199 8.39 -7.62 -3.94
C ASP A 199 8.75 -6.41 -3.09
N TRP A 200 9.44 -5.42 -3.68
CA TRP A 200 9.69 -4.14 -3.01
C TRP A 200 8.37 -3.48 -2.58
N TRP A 201 7.41 -3.40 -3.51
CA TRP A 201 6.10 -2.83 -3.23
C TRP A 201 5.37 -3.61 -2.13
N SER A 202 5.37 -4.94 -2.18
CA SER A 202 4.76 -5.78 -1.16
C SER A 202 5.40 -5.61 0.21
N ASN A 203 6.72 -5.42 0.29
CA ASN A 203 7.43 -5.25 1.55
C ASN A 203 7.11 -3.90 2.20
N LYS A 204 7.14 -2.83 1.42
CA LYS A 204 6.82 -1.46 1.88
C LYS A 204 5.33 -1.28 2.14
N HIS A 205 4.49 -1.51 1.13
CA HIS A 205 3.11 -1.02 1.16
C HIS A 205 2.17 -1.92 1.99
N ASN A 206 2.51 -3.17 2.27
CA ASN A 206 1.77 -3.95 3.28
C ASN A 206 1.96 -3.37 4.70
N MET A 207 3.11 -2.73 4.99
CA MET A 207 3.29 -2.00 6.25
C MET A 207 2.32 -0.82 6.33
N HIS A 208 2.23 -0.05 5.24
CA HIS A 208 1.27 1.04 5.10
C HIS A 208 -0.17 0.58 5.36
N HIS A 209 -0.65 -0.50 4.73
CA HIS A 209 -2.01 -1.01 4.98
C HIS A 209 -2.23 -1.50 6.42
N SER A 210 -1.18 -1.83 7.15
CA SER A 210 -1.28 -2.30 8.54
C SER A 210 -1.34 -1.17 9.56
N PHE A 211 -0.56 -0.12 9.30
CA PHE A 211 -0.32 0.99 10.22
C PHE A 211 -0.49 2.33 9.50
N THR A 212 -1.53 2.47 8.68
CA THR A 212 -1.75 3.63 7.82
C THR A 212 -1.70 4.92 8.63
N ASN A 213 -0.87 5.86 8.18
CA ASN A 213 -0.57 7.13 8.84
C ASN A 213 -0.14 7.03 10.31
N VAL A 214 0.43 5.91 10.76
CA VAL A 214 1.08 5.85 12.07
C VAL A 214 2.53 6.32 11.93
N ASP A 215 2.84 7.47 12.52
CA ASP A 215 4.16 8.11 12.47
C ASP A 215 5.24 7.19 13.05
N GLY A 216 6.29 6.91 12.28
CA GLY A 216 7.33 5.93 12.64
C GLY A 216 7.05 4.49 12.22
N CYS A 217 5.85 4.17 11.68
CA CYS A 217 5.51 2.88 11.09
C CYS A 217 5.26 2.97 9.57
N ASP A 218 4.60 4.02 9.12
CA ASP A 218 4.15 4.17 7.73
C ASP A 218 5.12 5.01 6.90
N ASP A 219 5.86 4.37 6.00
CA ASP A 219 6.80 5.04 5.10
C ASP A 219 6.11 6.03 4.14
N ASP A 220 4.80 5.89 3.89
CA ASP A 220 4.07 6.79 2.98
C ASP A 220 3.90 8.21 3.54
N ILE A 221 4.10 8.43 4.84
CA ILE A 221 4.07 9.77 5.46
C ILE A 221 5.48 10.28 5.84
N MET A 222 6.53 9.51 5.55
CA MET A 222 7.93 9.86 5.89
C MET A 222 8.62 10.63 4.77
N SER A 223 8.13 11.83 4.46
CA SER A 223 8.65 12.67 3.37
C SER A 223 9.60 13.80 3.82
N GLU A 224 9.81 13.96 5.13
CA GLU A 224 10.71 14.97 5.68
C GLU A 224 12.17 14.68 5.29
N PRO A 225 13.07 15.69 5.18
CA PRO A 225 12.83 17.13 5.26
C PRO A 225 12.36 17.73 3.92
N PHE A 226 12.01 16.93 2.91
CA PHE A 226 11.62 17.43 1.59
C PHE A 226 10.19 17.94 1.55
N MET A 227 9.26 17.22 2.19
CA MET A 227 7.87 17.61 2.36
C MET A 227 7.43 17.31 3.80
N TYR A 228 6.74 18.28 4.41
CA TYR A 228 6.23 18.21 5.77
C TYR A 228 4.71 18.09 5.75
N LEU A 229 4.17 16.96 6.19
CA LEU A 229 2.73 16.73 6.26
C LEU A 229 2.11 17.26 7.56
N GLN A 230 2.92 17.39 8.61
CA GLN A 230 2.50 17.91 9.90
C GLN A 230 3.30 19.15 10.28
N SER A 231 2.80 19.92 11.25
CA SER A 231 3.55 21.05 11.77
C SER A 231 4.62 20.60 12.78
N PRO A 232 5.81 21.25 12.83
CA PRO A 232 6.83 21.03 13.86
C PRO A 232 6.31 21.24 15.28
N LYS A 233 5.23 22.01 15.45
CA LYS A 233 4.57 22.20 16.73
C LYS A 233 3.85 20.93 17.17
N GLU A 234 3.20 20.22 16.25
CA GLU A 234 2.52 18.95 16.51
C GLU A 234 3.53 17.82 16.69
N THR A 235 4.55 17.76 15.84
CA THR A 235 5.51 16.65 15.84
C THR A 235 6.65 16.80 16.85
N GLY A 236 6.93 18.03 17.29
CA GLY A 236 8.12 18.35 18.08
C GLY A 236 9.45 18.17 17.32
N ARG A 237 9.42 17.82 16.02
CA ARG A 237 10.61 17.58 15.20
C ARG A 237 11.27 18.90 14.79
N PRO A 238 12.61 18.93 14.64
CA PRO A 238 13.31 20.11 14.13
C PRO A 238 12.88 20.43 12.69
N ASP A 239 12.78 21.72 12.37
CA ASP A 239 12.44 22.22 11.03
C ASP A 239 13.63 23.00 10.43
N PRO A 240 14.67 22.31 9.95
CA PRO A 240 15.85 22.96 9.43
C PRO A 240 15.66 23.49 8.00
N ASN A 241 14.52 23.22 7.34
CA ASN A 241 14.35 23.50 5.92
C ASN A 241 13.72 24.89 5.66
N PRO A 242 14.51 25.91 5.25
CA PRO A 242 13.99 27.25 4.99
C PRO A 242 13.04 27.31 3.78
N LEU A 243 13.00 26.27 2.96
CA LEU A 243 12.08 26.18 1.83
C LEU A 243 10.66 25.84 2.28
N ARG A 244 10.43 25.28 3.47
CA ARG A 244 9.10 24.84 3.92
C ARG A 244 8.04 25.93 3.86
N ARG A 245 8.39 27.20 4.08
CA ARG A 245 7.48 28.36 3.90
C ARG A 245 6.90 28.48 2.49
N PHE A 246 7.56 27.89 1.50
CA PHE A 246 7.15 27.83 0.09
C PHE A 246 6.59 26.45 -0.30
N GLN A 247 6.37 25.52 0.63
CA GLN A 247 5.85 24.19 0.32
C GLN A 247 4.48 24.22 -0.34
N HIS A 248 3.66 25.22 -0.06
CA HIS A 248 2.40 25.44 -0.77
C HIS A 248 2.58 25.66 -2.29
N LEU A 249 3.79 26.01 -2.76
CA LEU A 249 4.12 26.15 -4.18
C LEU A 249 4.74 24.88 -4.76
N TYR A 250 5.63 24.20 -4.02
CA TYR A 250 6.39 23.07 -4.56
C TYR A 250 5.90 21.69 -4.11
N GLY A 251 5.04 21.59 -3.09
CA GLY A 251 4.60 20.32 -2.50
C GLY A 251 3.93 19.41 -3.52
N TYR A 252 2.88 19.88 -4.19
CA TYR A 252 2.24 19.13 -5.27
C TYR A 252 3.19 18.84 -6.44
N PRO A 253 3.95 19.81 -6.97
CA PRO A 253 4.97 19.53 -7.98
C PRO A 253 6.02 18.47 -7.55
N LEU A 254 6.34 18.37 -6.27
CA LEU A 254 7.31 17.40 -5.76
C LEU A 254 6.83 15.96 -5.93
N TYR A 255 5.51 15.69 -5.92
CA TYR A 255 4.98 14.36 -6.24
C TYR A 255 5.36 13.87 -7.64
N SER A 256 5.76 14.76 -8.56
CA SER A 256 6.24 14.34 -9.88
C SER A 256 7.45 13.39 -9.82
N VAL A 257 8.29 13.48 -8.77
CA VAL A 257 9.46 12.59 -8.65
C VAL A 257 9.15 11.24 -7.99
N THR A 258 7.93 11.02 -7.49
CA THR A 258 7.55 9.79 -6.77
C THR A 258 7.84 8.53 -7.58
N PHE A 259 7.42 8.49 -8.85
CA PHE A 259 7.66 7.32 -9.71
C PHE A 259 9.13 7.13 -10.07
N LEU A 260 9.93 8.20 -10.10
CA LEU A 260 11.37 8.11 -10.30
C LEU A 260 12.05 7.43 -9.09
N LEU A 261 11.66 7.83 -7.88
CA LEU A 261 12.18 7.24 -6.64
C LEU A 261 11.80 5.77 -6.52
N TRP A 262 10.51 5.44 -6.73
CA TRP A 262 10.04 4.05 -6.65
C TRP A 262 10.68 3.12 -7.67
N ARG A 263 10.98 3.63 -8.87
CA ARG A 263 11.77 2.93 -9.89
C ARG A 263 13.19 2.64 -9.40
N LEU A 264 13.85 3.63 -8.81
CA LEU A 264 15.19 3.48 -8.27
C LEU A 264 15.20 2.45 -7.12
N ASP A 265 14.30 2.59 -6.15
CA ASP A 265 14.19 1.70 -5.01
C ASP A 265 13.90 0.26 -5.45
N SER A 266 13.04 0.09 -6.46
CA SER A 266 12.74 -1.22 -7.03
C SER A 266 13.97 -1.91 -7.63
N VAL A 267 14.80 -1.17 -8.36
CA VAL A 267 16.05 -1.71 -8.92
C VAL A 267 17.03 -2.03 -7.80
N ILE A 268 17.23 -1.11 -6.85
CA ILE A 268 18.14 -1.31 -5.72
C ILE A 268 17.71 -2.54 -4.91
N TYR A 269 16.43 -2.65 -4.58
CA TYR A 269 15.87 -3.76 -3.81
C TYR A 269 16.15 -5.11 -4.48
N GLU A 270 15.84 -5.26 -5.77
CA GLU A 270 16.11 -6.51 -6.49
C GLU A 270 17.61 -6.81 -6.61
N LEU A 271 18.46 -5.77 -6.75
CA LEU A 271 19.91 -5.92 -6.79
C LEU A 271 20.56 -6.21 -5.43
N GLN A 272 19.90 -5.89 -4.31
CA GLN A 272 20.39 -6.19 -2.96
C GLN A 272 19.87 -7.54 -2.43
N LYS A 273 18.68 -7.98 -2.84
CA LYS A 273 18.08 -9.25 -2.40
C LYS A 273 19.01 -10.44 -2.63
N GLU A 274 19.27 -11.27 -1.62
CA GLU A 274 20.15 -12.45 -1.76
C GLU A 274 19.64 -13.40 -2.85
N LYS A 275 18.35 -13.73 -2.79
CA LYS A 275 17.68 -14.58 -3.78
C LYS A 275 16.97 -13.73 -4.82
N LYS A 276 17.63 -13.55 -5.97
CA LYS A 276 17.12 -12.79 -7.11
C LYS A 276 15.79 -13.34 -7.63
N ASP A 277 14.80 -12.48 -7.78
CA ASP A 277 13.64 -12.77 -8.61
C ASP A 277 13.97 -12.49 -10.08
N LYS A 278 14.26 -13.55 -10.82
CA LYS A 278 14.60 -13.45 -12.26
C LYS A 278 13.45 -12.90 -13.09
N GLY A 279 12.20 -13.15 -12.70
CA GLY A 279 11.02 -12.64 -13.39
C GLY A 279 10.85 -11.13 -13.18
N ALA A 280 11.07 -10.66 -11.96
CA ALA A 280 11.07 -9.23 -11.64
C ALA A 280 12.19 -8.51 -12.40
N LEU A 281 13.44 -9.02 -12.33
CA LEU A 281 14.58 -8.44 -13.06
C LEU A 281 14.38 -8.40 -14.57
N ALA A 282 13.84 -9.48 -15.17
CA ALA A 282 13.52 -9.49 -16.60
C ALA A 282 12.46 -8.45 -16.96
N SER A 283 11.41 -8.33 -16.13
CA SER A 283 10.33 -7.35 -16.34
C SER A 283 10.83 -5.91 -16.22
N LEU A 284 11.66 -5.62 -15.22
CA LEU A 284 12.34 -4.33 -15.07
C LEU A 284 13.21 -4.02 -16.30
N GLY A 285 14.02 -4.98 -16.74
CA GLY A 285 14.89 -4.83 -17.91
C GLY A 285 14.12 -4.55 -19.19
N LEU A 286 13.04 -5.30 -19.44
CA LEU A 286 12.13 -5.07 -20.57
C LEU A 286 11.51 -3.68 -20.51
N GLN A 287 11.10 -3.25 -19.32
CA GLN A 287 10.46 -1.96 -19.16
C GLN A 287 11.42 -0.79 -19.43
N TYR A 288 12.65 -0.86 -18.92
CA TYR A 288 13.67 0.14 -19.22
C TYR A 288 14.12 0.12 -20.69
N ALA A 289 14.21 -1.06 -21.29
CA ALA A 289 14.52 -1.21 -22.72
C ALA A 289 13.44 -0.55 -23.59
N TRP A 290 12.15 -0.72 -23.27
CA TRP A 290 11.08 0.00 -23.95
C TRP A 290 11.14 1.51 -23.69
N LEU A 291 11.22 1.92 -22.41
CA LEU A 291 11.17 3.32 -22.02
C LEU A 291 12.27 4.17 -22.65
N PHE A 292 13.50 3.64 -22.77
CA PHE A 292 14.64 4.38 -23.32
C PHE A 292 15.08 3.95 -24.72
N GLY A 293 14.60 2.79 -25.22
CA GLY A 293 14.89 2.30 -26.56
C GLY A 293 13.80 2.59 -27.58
N CYS A 294 12.55 2.76 -27.14
CA CYS A 294 11.39 2.91 -28.03
C CYS A 294 10.71 4.29 -27.95
N LEU A 295 11.14 5.16 -27.03
CA LEU A 295 10.57 6.50 -26.87
C LEU A 295 11.66 7.59 -26.94
N PRO A 296 11.33 8.79 -27.44
CA PRO A 296 12.18 9.96 -27.25
C PRO A 296 12.40 10.22 -25.76
N LEU A 297 13.62 10.62 -25.39
CA LEU A 297 13.99 10.86 -23.99
C LEU A 297 13.04 11.86 -23.29
N SER A 298 12.59 12.88 -24.01
CA SER A 298 11.62 13.86 -23.48
C SER A 298 10.29 13.21 -23.09
N VAL A 299 9.76 12.29 -23.92
CA VAL A 299 8.52 11.54 -23.63
C VAL A 299 8.74 10.57 -22.47
N ALA A 300 9.87 9.85 -22.47
CA ALA A 300 10.22 8.91 -21.41
C ALA A 300 10.25 9.58 -20.03
N VAL A 301 10.98 10.70 -19.90
CA VAL A 301 11.11 11.43 -18.63
C VAL A 301 9.79 12.09 -18.24
N SER A 302 9.15 12.82 -19.15
CA SER A 302 7.91 13.54 -18.82
C SER A 302 6.74 12.62 -18.49
N SER A 303 6.63 11.46 -19.12
CA SER A 303 5.57 10.49 -18.78
C SER A 303 5.75 9.90 -17.39
N VAL A 304 6.98 9.57 -16.98
CA VAL A 304 7.30 9.14 -15.61
C VAL A 304 6.97 10.23 -14.59
N LEU A 305 7.36 11.47 -14.86
CA LEU A 305 7.09 12.60 -13.97
C LEU A 305 5.59 12.88 -13.82
N LEU A 306 4.84 12.81 -14.93
CA LEU A 306 3.40 12.98 -14.90
C LEU A 306 2.70 11.84 -14.15
N GLY A 307 3.11 10.59 -14.38
CA GLY A 307 2.57 9.43 -13.66
C GLY A 307 2.80 9.55 -12.14
N GLY A 308 4.01 9.97 -11.74
CA GLY A 308 4.34 10.25 -10.34
C GLY A 308 3.46 11.34 -9.74
N PHE A 309 3.30 12.46 -10.45
CA PHE A 309 2.45 13.57 -10.01
C PHE A 309 1.00 13.14 -9.80
N LEU A 310 0.41 12.47 -10.80
CA LEU A 310 -0.98 12.01 -10.73
C LEU A 310 -1.19 11.01 -9.58
N CYS A 311 -0.28 10.05 -9.43
CA CYS A 311 -0.33 9.08 -8.34
C CYS A 311 -0.23 9.78 -6.97
N GLY A 312 0.82 10.58 -6.77
CA GLY A 312 1.08 11.25 -5.50
C GLY A 312 -0.01 12.23 -5.10
N ALA A 313 -0.54 13.02 -6.05
CA ALA A 313 -1.63 13.94 -5.79
C ALA A 313 -2.92 13.22 -5.36
N ILE A 314 -3.23 12.07 -5.96
CA ILE A 314 -4.43 11.28 -5.64
C ILE A 314 -4.34 10.63 -4.26
N VAL A 315 -3.21 9.97 -3.95
CA VAL A 315 -3.05 9.31 -2.64
C VAL A 315 -2.91 10.31 -1.50
N SER A 316 -2.27 11.46 -1.79
CA SER A 316 -2.18 12.57 -0.83
C SER A 316 -3.56 13.01 -0.37
N ALA A 317 -4.49 13.11 -1.31
CA ALA A 317 -5.86 13.56 -1.10
C ALA A 317 -6.75 12.59 -0.30
N THR A 318 -6.42 11.28 -0.25
CA THR A 318 -7.29 10.28 0.39
C THR A 318 -6.73 9.63 1.64
N HIS A 319 -5.42 9.78 1.91
CA HIS A 319 -4.87 9.37 3.20
C HIS A 319 -3.81 10.33 3.77
N GLN A 320 -2.86 10.87 3.01
CA GLN A 320 -1.82 11.75 3.61
C GLN A 320 -2.36 13.06 4.19
N SER A 321 -3.55 13.50 3.75
CA SER A 321 -4.29 14.63 4.31
C SER A 321 -5.11 14.32 5.57
N GLU A 322 -5.26 13.04 5.91
CA GLU A 322 -6.03 12.59 7.06
C GLU A 322 -5.20 12.58 8.34
N GLU A 323 -5.78 12.07 9.43
CA GLU A 323 -5.11 12.00 10.71
C GLU A 323 -3.80 11.21 10.60
N ILE A 324 -2.71 11.82 11.06
CA ILE A 324 -1.42 11.16 11.29
C ILE A 324 -1.29 10.91 12.79
N MET A 325 -1.28 9.64 13.15
CA MET A 325 -1.36 9.13 14.52
C MET A 325 0.05 8.89 15.08
N ASP A 326 0.23 9.15 16.37
CA ASP A 326 1.43 8.82 17.14
C ASP A 326 1.32 7.45 17.84
N GLU A 327 0.10 6.92 17.93
CA GLU A 327 -0.21 5.63 18.54
C GLU A 327 -0.58 4.57 17.49
N ARG A 328 -0.18 3.33 17.78
CA ARG A 328 -0.63 2.14 17.04
C ARG A 328 -2.00 1.72 17.61
N GLY A 329 -3.08 2.09 16.92
CA GLY A 329 -4.45 1.72 17.28
C GLY A 329 -4.89 0.34 16.78
N GLU A 330 -6.19 0.08 16.81
CA GLU A 330 -6.79 -1.10 16.19
C GLU A 330 -6.94 -0.94 14.69
N TYR A 331 -6.82 -2.03 13.95
CA TYR A 331 -6.82 -2.02 12.49
C TYR A 331 -8.02 -1.26 11.90
N VAL A 332 -9.26 -1.59 12.31
CA VAL A 332 -10.47 -0.97 11.75
C VAL A 332 -10.50 0.52 12.10
N ASP A 333 -10.30 0.88 13.36
CA ASP A 333 -10.29 2.28 13.82
C ASP A 333 -9.23 3.12 13.07
N MET A 334 -8.01 2.60 12.96
CA MET A 334 -6.93 3.27 12.24
C MET A 334 -7.30 3.52 10.79
N GLN A 335 -7.90 2.56 10.07
CA GLN A 335 -8.32 2.81 8.68
C GLN A 335 -9.37 3.93 8.60
N PHE A 336 -10.36 3.94 9.51
CA PHE A 336 -11.37 5.00 9.57
C PHE A 336 -10.80 6.37 9.95
N ARG A 337 -9.67 6.45 10.65
CA ARG A 337 -9.00 7.71 11.05
C ARG A 337 -8.02 8.24 10.00
N SER A 338 -7.33 7.33 9.32
CA SER A 338 -6.23 7.64 8.39
C SER A 338 -6.63 7.68 6.93
N THR A 339 -7.85 7.29 6.56
CA THR A 339 -8.29 7.27 5.17
C THR A 339 -9.68 7.85 4.99
N ARG A 340 -10.00 8.25 3.75
CA ARG A 340 -11.33 8.73 3.35
C ARG A 340 -11.69 8.33 1.94
N GLU A 341 -12.96 8.49 1.60
CA GLU A 341 -13.46 8.34 0.23
C GLU A 341 -13.49 9.69 -0.50
N ALA A 342 -13.34 9.62 -1.82
CA ALA A 342 -13.62 10.72 -2.72
C ALA A 342 -14.95 10.45 -3.45
N GLU A 343 -15.83 11.45 -3.47
CA GLU A 343 -17.03 11.44 -4.30
C GLU A 343 -16.69 12.03 -5.66
N CYS A 344 -16.51 11.14 -6.64
CA CYS A 344 -16.35 11.53 -8.04
C CYS A 344 -17.71 11.82 -8.68
N GLY A 345 -17.81 12.91 -9.44
CA GLY A 345 -19.00 13.24 -10.20
C GLY A 345 -19.05 12.52 -11.56
N PRO A 346 -18.30 13.01 -12.57
CA PRO A 346 -18.29 12.42 -13.91
C PRO A 346 -17.40 11.18 -14.01
N TRP A 347 -17.72 10.32 -14.99
CA TRP A 347 -17.00 9.05 -15.24
C TRP A 347 -15.49 9.21 -15.47
N TRP A 348 -15.06 10.33 -16.06
CA TRP A 348 -13.64 10.58 -16.35
C TRP A 348 -12.85 10.87 -15.07
N GLU A 349 -13.51 11.42 -14.06
CA GLU A 349 -12.92 11.66 -12.75
C GLU A 349 -12.74 10.33 -12.03
N THR A 350 -13.77 9.48 -11.99
CA THR A 350 -13.64 8.11 -11.45
C THR A 350 -12.57 7.30 -12.19
N MET A 351 -12.43 7.49 -13.50
CA MET A 351 -11.34 6.87 -14.28
C MET A 351 -9.98 7.37 -13.80
N LEU A 352 -9.82 8.68 -13.64
CA LEU A 352 -8.59 9.29 -13.16
C LEU A 352 -8.23 8.84 -11.75
N TRP A 353 -9.18 8.84 -10.82
CA TRP A 353 -8.99 8.30 -9.47
C TRP A 353 -8.59 6.83 -9.48
N GLY A 354 -9.05 6.08 -10.50
CA GLY A 354 -8.60 4.72 -10.70
C GLY A 354 -8.88 3.86 -9.48
N GLY A 355 -10.04 4.02 -8.84
CA GLY A 355 -10.45 3.27 -7.65
C GLY A 355 -9.74 3.64 -6.36
N MET A 356 -8.90 4.67 -6.34
CA MET A 356 -8.42 5.29 -5.10
C MET A 356 -9.44 6.30 -4.55
N ASP A 357 -10.53 6.55 -5.25
CA ASP A 357 -11.69 7.25 -4.71
C ASP A 357 -12.43 6.42 -3.64
N VAL A 358 -12.19 5.10 -3.62
CA VAL A 358 -12.65 4.15 -2.60
C VAL A 358 -11.57 3.75 -1.60
N GLN A 359 -10.75 4.71 -1.15
CA GLN A 359 -9.55 4.43 -0.35
C GLN A 359 -9.86 3.74 0.98
N LEU A 360 -10.85 4.20 1.75
CA LEU A 360 -11.19 3.58 3.04
C LEU A 360 -11.67 2.14 2.85
N VAL A 361 -12.56 1.93 1.88
CA VAL A 361 -13.07 0.60 1.57
C VAL A 361 -11.94 -0.31 1.08
N HIS A 362 -11.00 0.22 0.28
CA HIS A 362 -9.80 -0.49 -0.14
C HIS A 362 -8.92 -0.87 1.05
N HIS A 363 -8.65 0.05 1.96
CA HIS A 363 -7.80 -0.19 3.14
C HIS A 363 -8.38 -1.24 4.09
N LEU A 364 -9.71 -1.34 4.20
CA LEU A 364 -10.38 -2.40 4.94
C LEU A 364 -10.36 -3.74 4.18
N PHE A 365 -10.43 -3.72 2.85
CA PHE A 365 -10.52 -4.93 2.01
C PHE A 365 -9.43 -4.98 0.93
N PRO A 366 -8.14 -4.89 1.25
CA PRO A 366 -7.08 -4.65 0.26
C PRO A 366 -6.89 -5.82 -0.71
N THR A 367 -7.33 -7.01 -0.30
CA THR A 367 -7.27 -8.26 -1.08
C THR A 367 -8.46 -8.44 -2.03
N MET A 368 -9.50 -7.58 -1.95
CA MET A 368 -10.69 -7.65 -2.80
C MET A 368 -10.43 -6.97 -4.15
N PRO A 369 -10.91 -7.53 -5.28
CA PRO A 369 -10.76 -6.88 -6.59
C PRO A 369 -11.37 -5.47 -6.61
N ARG A 370 -10.56 -4.46 -6.94
CA ARG A 370 -10.91 -3.04 -6.86
C ARG A 370 -12.22 -2.64 -7.54
N TYR A 371 -12.58 -3.26 -8.66
CA TYR A 371 -13.83 -2.98 -9.38
C TYR A 371 -15.11 -3.40 -8.62
N LYS A 372 -14.98 -4.11 -7.49
CA LYS A 372 -16.10 -4.44 -6.60
C LYS A 372 -16.26 -3.42 -5.46
N LEU A 373 -15.25 -2.62 -5.17
CA LEU A 373 -15.23 -1.74 -3.99
C LEU A 373 -16.29 -0.62 -4.05
N HIS A 374 -16.58 -0.06 -5.22
CA HIS A 374 -17.70 0.89 -5.37
C HIS A 374 -19.05 0.29 -4.98
N LYS A 375 -19.27 -1.00 -5.26
CA LYS A 375 -20.49 -1.72 -4.86
C LYS A 375 -20.47 -2.08 -3.37
N LEU A 376 -19.29 -2.20 -2.78
CA LEU A 376 -19.10 -2.50 -1.37
C LEU A 376 -19.27 -1.27 -0.47
N ARG A 377 -18.94 -0.06 -0.99
CA ARG A 377 -19.01 1.21 -0.26
C ARG A 377 -20.30 1.40 0.57
N PRO A 378 -21.53 1.18 0.04
CA PRO A 378 -22.75 1.35 0.84
C PRO A 378 -22.86 0.40 2.04
N LEU A 379 -22.30 -0.82 1.93
CA LEU A 379 -22.28 -1.78 3.05
C LEU A 379 -21.31 -1.33 4.14
N VAL A 380 -20.16 -0.77 3.76
CA VAL A 380 -19.20 -0.21 4.72
C VAL A 380 -19.75 1.06 5.39
N GLN A 381 -20.51 1.89 4.66
CA GLN A 381 -21.22 3.03 5.23
C GLN A 381 -22.23 2.60 6.30
N ALA A 382 -23.05 1.58 6.00
CA ALA A 382 -24.01 1.04 6.96
C ALA A 382 -23.32 0.43 8.20
N PHE A 383 -22.22 -0.30 7.98
CA PHE A 383 -21.39 -0.81 9.07
C PHE A 383 -20.84 0.33 9.94
N ALA A 384 -20.32 1.40 9.32
CA ALA A 384 -19.77 2.55 10.04
C ALA A 384 -20.85 3.24 10.89
N GLU A 385 -22.05 3.44 10.35
CA GLU A 385 -23.19 4.01 11.08
C GLU A 385 -23.57 3.14 12.29
N GLU A 386 -23.63 1.82 12.13
CA GLU A 386 -23.96 0.88 13.21
C GLU A 386 -22.92 0.91 14.34
N LYS A 387 -21.63 1.04 14.01
CA LYS A 387 -20.53 1.05 14.99
C LYS A 387 -20.18 2.44 15.51
N GLY A 388 -20.82 3.49 15.01
CA GLY A 388 -20.49 4.87 15.36
C GLY A 388 -19.11 5.31 14.85
N LEU A 389 -18.63 4.72 13.75
CA LEU A 389 -17.37 5.07 13.09
C LEU A 389 -17.58 6.20 12.08
N ASN A 390 -16.63 7.13 12.00
CA ASN A 390 -16.73 8.29 11.13
C ASN A 390 -16.35 7.94 9.68
N PHE A 391 -17.35 7.61 8.85
CA PHE A 391 -17.16 7.41 7.42
C PHE A 391 -17.02 8.75 6.69
N ARG A 392 -15.79 9.15 6.34
CA ARG A 392 -15.51 10.41 5.63
C ARG A 392 -15.60 10.23 4.12
N ILE A 393 -16.43 11.05 3.48
CA ILE A 393 -16.54 11.18 2.03
C ILE A 393 -16.71 12.65 1.66
N SER A 394 -15.95 13.13 0.68
CA SER A 394 -15.99 14.53 0.22
C SER A 394 -15.87 14.59 -1.30
N SER A 395 -16.39 15.64 -1.93
CA SER A 395 -16.10 15.88 -3.35
C SER A 395 -14.61 16.12 -3.56
N THR A 396 -14.05 15.73 -4.70
CA THR A 396 -12.65 16.02 -5.04
C THR A 396 -12.31 17.50 -4.87
N SER A 397 -13.26 18.38 -5.20
CA SER A 397 -13.06 19.83 -5.08
C SER A 397 -12.94 20.31 -3.64
N ASP A 398 -13.58 19.63 -2.69
CA ASP A 398 -13.51 19.99 -1.27
C ASP A 398 -12.26 19.39 -0.63
N ILE A 399 -11.83 18.20 -1.08
CA ILE A 399 -10.56 17.60 -0.65
C ILE A 399 -9.38 18.49 -1.06
N ILE A 400 -9.34 18.98 -2.30
CA ILE A 400 -8.23 19.83 -2.79
C ILE A 400 -8.17 21.19 -2.07
N LYS A 401 -9.27 21.66 -1.49
CA LYS A 401 -9.33 22.94 -0.75
C LYS A 401 -8.88 22.82 0.71
N GLN A 402 -8.91 21.61 1.28
CA GLN A 402 -8.39 21.33 2.63
C GLN A 402 -6.86 21.40 2.59
#